data_AF-A0A4S2HI41-F1
#
_entry.id   AF-A0A4S2HI41-F1
#
_cell.length_a   1.000
_cell.length_b   1.000
_cell.length_c   1.000
_cell.angle_alpha   90.00
_cell.angle_beta   90.00
_cell.angle_gamma   90.00
#
_symmetry.space_group_name_H-M   'P 1'
#
loop_
_entity.id
_entity.type
_entity.pdbx_description
1 polymer ?
#
loop_
_entity_poly.entity_id
_entity_poly.type
_entity_poly.pdbx_seq_one_letter_code
_entity_poly.pdbx_strand_id
1 'polypeptide(L)'
;MKKTDDILEACRLLEELDVCPELERVPAAEAYGRVLAEKIMAGIDVPHFRRSAFDGYALRSADIKHASPENPVILRVTETIPAGSRGRYLITEGTAARIMTGAMVPKGADTVVKHEDTRFTEKEVTCLSPMRPGNIVEEGKVVLGLSGNLGAVAVGLLRIGLPYLKKLCGRTDIGFDGAESVLEEPLKKAGKSARILRGRAKIRDGRLVFVEIDNQRNGSVSPMLDCDLLGEIPPGSSGMEAGEKIKVYFI
;
A
#
# COMPACT_ATOMS: atom_id res chain seq x y z
N MET A 1 29.44 4.92 -18.43
CA MET A 1 29.11 4.14 -17.21
C MET A 1 29.55 4.95 -16.00
N LYS A 2 28.63 5.45 -15.16
CA LYS A 2 29.01 6.06 -13.87
C LYS A 2 29.63 4.93 -13.02
N LYS A 3 30.82 5.17 -12.43
CA LYS A 3 31.49 4.23 -11.53
C LYS A 3 31.46 4.82 -10.13
N THR A 4 30.88 4.11 -9.18
CA THR A 4 30.88 4.47 -7.76
C THR A 4 31.37 3.30 -6.92
N ASP A 5 32.04 3.60 -5.82
CA ASP A 5 32.42 2.70 -4.74
C ASP A 5 31.59 2.94 -3.46
N ASP A 6 30.62 3.87 -3.50
CA ASP A 6 29.71 4.17 -2.41
C ASP A 6 28.34 3.47 -2.57
N ILE A 7 27.87 2.83 -1.50
CA ILE A 7 26.62 2.06 -1.50
C ILE A 7 25.37 2.95 -1.56
N LEU A 8 25.44 4.18 -1.05
CA LEU A 8 24.32 5.12 -1.03
C LEU A 8 24.15 5.81 -2.39
N GLU A 9 25.26 6.10 -3.07
CA GLU A 9 25.24 6.47 -4.50
C GLU A 9 24.73 5.32 -5.37
N ALA A 10 25.17 4.07 -5.15
CA ALA A 10 24.63 2.92 -5.87
C ALA A 10 23.11 2.76 -5.70
N CYS A 11 22.57 2.98 -4.50
CA CYS A 11 21.11 3.01 -4.27
C CYS A 11 20.43 4.11 -5.11
N ARG A 12 20.96 5.33 -5.13
CA ARG A 12 20.41 6.45 -5.93
C ARG A 12 20.47 6.17 -7.44
N LEU A 13 21.55 5.55 -7.92
CA LEU A 13 21.67 5.18 -9.33
C LEU A 13 20.67 4.09 -9.75
N LEU A 14 20.26 3.20 -8.83
CA LEU A 14 19.14 2.27 -9.10
C LEU A 14 17.80 3.00 -9.28
N GLU A 15 17.57 4.09 -8.54
CA GLU A 15 16.36 4.91 -8.67
C GLU A 15 16.30 5.62 -10.04
N GLU A 16 17.45 5.99 -10.60
CA GLU A 16 17.58 6.59 -11.96
C GLU A 16 17.37 5.61 -13.13
N LEU A 17 17.50 4.29 -12.93
CA LEU A 17 17.40 3.31 -14.03
C LEU A 17 16.01 3.30 -14.68
N ASP A 18 15.91 3.41 -16.00
CA ASP A 18 14.66 3.12 -16.69
C ASP A 18 14.45 1.61 -16.80
N VAL A 19 13.26 1.13 -16.44
CA VAL A 19 12.92 -0.29 -16.32
C VAL A 19 11.49 -0.50 -16.78
N CYS A 20 11.30 -1.30 -17.83
CA CYS A 20 9.99 -1.68 -18.35
C CYS A 20 9.77 -3.18 -18.11
N PRO A 21 8.97 -3.59 -17.10
CA PRO A 21 8.63 -4.98 -16.85
C PRO A 21 7.79 -5.57 -18.00
N GLU A 22 7.93 -6.87 -18.26
CA GLU A 22 6.94 -7.60 -19.07
C GLU A 22 5.60 -7.69 -18.34
N LEU A 23 4.49 -7.59 -19.08
CA LEU A 23 3.15 -7.56 -18.52
C LEU A 23 2.41 -8.88 -18.76
N GLU A 24 1.94 -9.52 -17.69
CA GLU A 24 1.09 -10.72 -17.74
C GLU A 24 -0.34 -10.45 -17.26
N ARG A 25 -1.31 -11.22 -17.78
CA ARG A 25 -2.68 -11.27 -17.25
C ARG A 25 -2.89 -12.58 -16.50
N VAL A 26 -3.00 -12.50 -15.18
CA VAL A 26 -3.22 -13.66 -14.29
C VAL A 26 -4.65 -13.67 -13.72
N PRO A 27 -5.20 -14.83 -13.35
CA PRO A 27 -6.44 -14.91 -12.57
C PRO A 27 -6.30 -14.19 -11.22
N ALA A 28 -7.39 -13.60 -10.73
CA ALA A 28 -7.37 -12.85 -9.46
C ALA A 28 -6.93 -13.70 -8.25
N ALA A 29 -7.17 -15.02 -8.28
CA ALA A 29 -6.72 -15.96 -7.26
C ALA A 29 -5.18 -16.14 -7.20
N GLU A 30 -4.48 -15.83 -8.30
CA GLU A 30 -3.02 -15.97 -8.44
C GLU A 30 -2.29 -14.62 -8.32
N ALA A 31 -3.03 -13.52 -8.16
CA ALA A 31 -2.49 -12.16 -8.09
C ALA A 31 -1.82 -11.82 -6.74
N TYR A 32 -1.91 -12.68 -5.72
CA TYR A 32 -1.30 -12.41 -4.41
C TYR A 32 0.23 -12.26 -4.52
N GLY A 33 0.76 -11.15 -4.01
CA GLY A 33 2.19 -10.82 -4.09
C GLY A 33 2.67 -10.30 -5.44
N ARG A 34 1.82 -10.27 -6.48
CA ARG A 34 2.11 -9.60 -7.76
C ARG A 34 1.98 -8.07 -7.63
N VAL A 35 2.38 -7.37 -8.68
CA VAL A 35 2.33 -5.90 -8.79
C VAL A 35 1.36 -5.53 -9.89
N LEU A 36 0.58 -4.47 -9.70
CA LEU A 36 -0.33 -3.97 -10.74
C LEU A 36 0.46 -3.24 -11.82
N ALA A 37 0.37 -3.75 -13.06
CA ALA A 37 0.96 -3.13 -14.25
C ALA A 37 0.36 -1.76 -14.59
N GLU A 38 -0.92 -1.56 -14.28
CA GLU A 38 -1.67 -0.34 -14.57
C GLU A 38 -2.66 -0.02 -13.44
N LYS A 39 -3.15 1.22 -13.41
CA LYS A 39 -4.17 1.65 -12.45
C LYS A 39 -5.51 0.99 -12.78
N ILE A 40 -5.95 0.05 -11.95
CA ILE A 40 -7.31 -0.50 -12.05
C ILE A 40 -8.32 0.59 -11.64
N MET A 41 -9.20 0.93 -12.59
CA MET A 41 -10.37 1.78 -12.35
C MET A 41 -11.62 0.89 -12.24
N ALA A 42 -12.55 1.28 -11.39
CA ALA A 42 -13.83 0.59 -11.29
C ALA A 42 -14.65 0.85 -12.58
N GLY A 43 -14.77 -0.17 -13.44
CA GLY A 43 -15.57 -0.10 -14.68
C GLY A 43 -17.09 -0.21 -14.45
N ILE A 44 -17.45 -0.51 -13.21
CA ILE A 44 -18.78 -0.47 -12.64
C ILE A 44 -18.65 0.26 -11.31
N ASP A 45 -19.68 0.98 -10.93
CA ASP A 45 -19.75 1.47 -9.58
C ASP A 45 -20.01 0.26 -8.71
N VAL A 46 -19.12 0.13 -7.74
CA VAL A 46 -19.39 -0.57 -6.50
C VAL A 46 -19.98 0.50 -5.59
N PRO A 47 -21.24 0.95 -5.87
CA PRO A 47 -22.28 0.02 -6.37
C PRO A 47 -23.52 0.44 -7.23
N HIS A 48 -23.91 -0.49 -8.10
CA HIS A 48 -24.88 -0.42 -9.24
C HIS A 48 -26.30 0.17 -9.14
N PHE A 49 -26.99 0.21 -7.98
CA PHE A 49 -28.39 0.67 -7.89
C PHE A 49 -28.76 1.07 -6.47
N ARG A 50 -29.52 2.16 -6.23
CA ARG A 50 -29.91 2.55 -4.86
C ARG A 50 -30.40 1.36 -4.02
N ARG A 51 -29.61 0.99 -3.01
CA ARG A 51 -29.84 -0.06 -2.00
C ARG A 51 -29.99 0.59 -0.64
N SER A 52 -30.56 -0.13 0.31
CA SER A 52 -30.29 0.16 1.72
C SER A 52 -28.91 -0.37 2.14
N ALA A 53 -28.11 0.48 2.78
CA ALA A 53 -26.85 0.16 3.46
C ALA A 53 -27.09 -0.15 4.96
N PHE A 54 -28.34 -0.05 5.40
CA PHE A 54 -28.81 -0.34 6.75
C PHE A 54 -30.15 -1.08 6.66
N ASP A 55 -30.44 -1.93 7.63
CA ASP A 55 -31.81 -2.41 7.82
C ASP A 55 -32.64 -1.26 8.40
N GLY A 56 -33.68 -0.84 7.71
CA GLY A 56 -34.41 0.39 8.06
C GLY A 56 -35.71 0.57 7.30
N TYR A 57 -36.09 1.82 7.05
CA TYR A 57 -37.36 2.18 6.41
C TYR A 57 -37.12 3.18 5.27
N ALA A 58 -37.53 2.81 4.06
CA ALA A 58 -37.62 3.72 2.92
C ALA A 58 -38.88 4.57 3.06
N LEU A 59 -38.73 5.89 3.16
CA LEU A 59 -39.80 6.85 3.42
C LEU A 59 -39.57 8.15 2.65
N ARG A 60 -40.54 9.09 2.73
CA ARG A 60 -40.38 10.46 2.26
C ARG A 60 -39.81 11.33 3.39
N SER A 61 -38.68 11.98 3.16
CA SER A 61 -38.00 12.85 4.13
C SER A 61 -38.91 13.99 4.65
N ALA A 62 -39.80 14.48 3.80
CA ALA A 62 -40.78 15.51 4.12
C ALA A 62 -41.77 15.11 5.23
N ASP A 63 -42.16 13.84 5.30
CA ASP A 63 -43.20 13.37 6.21
C ASP A 63 -42.73 13.39 7.68
N ILE A 64 -41.41 13.25 7.92
CA ILE A 64 -40.80 13.25 9.26
C ILE A 64 -40.21 14.60 9.68
N LYS A 65 -40.39 15.66 8.88
CA LYS A 65 -39.74 16.99 9.06
C LYS A 65 -39.99 17.65 10.43
N HIS A 66 -41.09 17.30 11.09
CA HIS A 66 -41.50 17.84 12.40
C HIS A 66 -41.54 16.77 13.51
N ALA A 67 -40.94 15.60 13.27
CA ALA A 67 -40.91 14.52 14.25
C ALA A 67 -39.95 14.86 15.41
N SER A 68 -40.45 14.74 16.64
CA SER A 68 -39.66 14.84 17.88
C SER A 68 -40.15 13.82 18.90
N PRO A 69 -39.44 13.59 20.03
CA PRO A 69 -39.93 12.71 21.10
C PRO A 69 -41.30 13.13 21.66
N GLU A 70 -41.58 14.44 21.69
CA GLU A 70 -42.81 15.06 22.18
C GLU A 70 -43.92 15.09 21.10
N ASN A 71 -43.55 15.02 19.82
CA ASN A 71 -44.46 15.00 18.68
C ASN A 71 -44.03 13.93 17.65
N PRO A 72 -44.28 12.63 17.93
CA PRO A 72 -43.88 11.55 17.04
C PRO A 72 -44.78 11.46 15.80
N VAL A 73 -44.17 11.30 14.63
CA VAL A 73 -44.90 11.04 13.37
C VAL A 73 -45.04 9.53 13.15
N ILE A 74 -46.26 9.07 12.88
CA ILE A 74 -46.56 7.66 12.60
C ILE A 74 -46.77 7.47 11.09
N LEU A 75 -45.95 6.62 10.47
CA LEU A 75 -46.06 6.26 9.05
C LEU A 75 -46.57 4.82 8.89
N ARG A 76 -47.43 4.59 7.89
CA ARG A 76 -47.95 3.26 7.57
C ARG A 76 -46.92 2.46 6.77
N VAL A 77 -46.50 1.31 7.29
CA VAL A 77 -45.64 0.37 6.54
C VAL A 77 -46.45 -0.35 5.47
N THR A 78 -46.03 -0.28 4.20
CA THR A 78 -46.72 -0.86 3.03
C THR A 78 -46.21 -2.25 2.67
N GLU A 79 -44.91 -2.50 2.80
CA GLU A 79 -44.28 -3.80 2.58
C GLU A 79 -42.94 -3.95 3.33
N THR A 80 -42.38 -5.15 3.31
CA THR A 80 -40.99 -5.43 3.69
C THR A 80 -40.23 -5.95 2.48
N ILE A 81 -39.09 -5.35 2.16
CA ILE A 81 -38.25 -5.65 0.99
C ILE A 81 -36.96 -6.32 1.46
N PRO A 82 -36.78 -7.64 1.23
CA PRO A 82 -35.57 -8.36 1.64
C PRO A 82 -34.39 -8.06 0.71
N ALA A 83 -33.17 -8.38 1.15
CA ALA A 83 -31.93 -8.16 0.41
C ALA A 83 -32.01 -8.73 -1.03
N GLY A 84 -31.44 -8.02 -2.00
CA GLY A 84 -31.48 -8.40 -3.42
C GLY A 84 -32.85 -8.29 -4.10
N SER A 85 -33.92 -7.94 -3.37
CA SER A 85 -35.28 -7.83 -3.91
C SER A 85 -35.72 -6.38 -4.15
N ARG A 86 -36.83 -6.20 -4.88
CA ARG A 86 -37.43 -4.90 -5.20
C ARG A 86 -38.85 -4.81 -4.65
N GLY A 87 -39.19 -3.66 -4.06
CA GLY A 87 -40.54 -3.36 -3.59
C GLY A 87 -41.57 -3.28 -4.71
N ARG A 88 -42.80 -3.71 -4.43
CA ARG A 88 -43.95 -3.72 -5.36
C ARG A 88 -44.73 -2.40 -5.36
N TYR A 89 -44.69 -1.64 -4.27
CA TYR A 89 -45.53 -0.47 -4.08
C TYR A 89 -44.77 0.86 -4.22
N LEU A 90 -45.52 1.91 -4.51
CA LEU A 90 -45.05 3.29 -4.49
C LEU A 90 -45.09 3.82 -3.06
N ILE A 91 -44.03 4.48 -2.60
CA ILE A 91 -44.06 5.26 -1.36
C ILE A 91 -44.77 6.58 -1.61
N THR A 92 -45.83 6.84 -0.86
CA THR A 92 -46.66 8.04 -0.89
C THR A 92 -46.64 8.73 0.47
N GLU A 93 -47.35 9.85 0.61
CA GLU A 93 -47.49 10.56 1.89
C GLU A 93 -47.98 9.65 3.04
N GLY A 94 -47.36 9.79 4.20
CA GLY A 94 -47.72 9.01 5.39
C GLY A 94 -47.33 7.53 5.31
N THR A 95 -46.46 7.13 4.37
CA THR A 95 -46.11 5.71 4.15
C THR A 95 -44.61 5.44 4.13
N ALA A 96 -44.24 4.21 4.46
CA ALA A 96 -42.87 3.71 4.41
C ALA A 96 -42.84 2.24 3.99
N ALA A 97 -41.69 1.74 3.53
CA ALA A 97 -41.44 0.30 3.38
C ALA A 97 -40.24 -0.12 4.22
N ARG A 98 -40.34 -1.21 4.98
CA ARG A 98 -39.19 -1.78 5.68
C ARG A 98 -38.24 -2.35 4.64
N ILE A 99 -36.98 -1.97 4.67
CA ILE A 99 -36.00 -2.31 3.63
C ILE A 99 -34.73 -2.87 4.27
N MET A 100 -34.28 -4.03 3.81
CA MET A 100 -33.08 -4.68 4.33
C MET A 100 -31.83 -4.26 3.56
N THR A 101 -30.66 -4.47 4.16
CA THR A 101 -29.36 -4.16 3.59
C THR A 101 -29.16 -4.93 2.27
N GLY A 102 -28.92 -4.22 1.16
CA GLY A 102 -28.85 -4.80 -0.19
C GLY A 102 -30.17 -4.88 -0.97
N ALA A 103 -31.30 -4.46 -0.40
CA ALA A 103 -32.58 -4.40 -1.10
C ALA A 103 -32.74 -3.11 -1.91
N MET A 104 -33.44 -3.17 -3.06
CA MET A 104 -33.63 -2.03 -3.97
C MET A 104 -34.67 -1.03 -3.44
N VAL A 105 -34.31 0.25 -3.49
CA VAL A 105 -35.16 1.37 -3.01
C VAL A 105 -36.44 1.51 -3.85
N PRO A 106 -37.64 1.51 -3.23
CA PRO A 106 -38.91 1.67 -3.95
C PRO A 106 -39.08 3.07 -4.55
N LYS A 107 -39.91 3.19 -5.59
CA LYS A 107 -40.28 4.49 -6.17
C LYS A 107 -41.00 5.34 -5.11
N GLY A 108 -40.81 6.65 -5.16
CA GLY A 108 -41.46 7.61 -4.24
C GLY A 108 -40.71 7.85 -2.93
N ALA A 109 -39.78 6.98 -2.54
CA ALA A 109 -38.81 7.29 -1.47
C ALA A 109 -37.69 8.18 -2.04
N ASP A 110 -37.51 9.36 -1.45
CA ASP A 110 -36.40 10.28 -1.75
C ASP A 110 -35.14 9.83 -1.00
N THR A 111 -35.27 9.54 0.29
CA THR A 111 -34.21 9.02 1.16
C THR A 111 -34.26 7.51 1.34
N VAL A 112 -33.18 6.86 0.92
CA VAL A 112 -32.60 5.64 1.52
C VAL A 112 -31.08 5.79 1.39
N VAL A 113 -30.30 5.23 2.31
CA VAL A 113 -28.82 5.29 2.33
C VAL A 113 -28.33 3.84 2.21
N LYS A 114 -27.48 3.34 1.29
CA LYS A 114 -26.77 3.86 0.10
C LYS A 114 -26.33 2.69 -0.85
N HIS A 115 -26.52 2.84 -2.17
CA HIS A 115 -25.71 2.24 -3.28
C HIS A 115 -25.78 3.26 -4.45
N GLU A 116 -24.70 3.50 -5.22
CA GLU A 116 -24.49 4.69 -6.06
C GLU A 116 -23.68 4.42 -7.36
N ASP A 117 -24.38 4.54 -8.52
CA ASP A 117 -24.00 4.92 -9.92
C ASP A 117 -23.39 3.92 -11.00
N THR A 118 -22.58 4.41 -11.95
CA THR A 118 -22.21 3.96 -13.35
C THR A 118 -23.32 3.51 -14.32
N ARG A 119 -23.03 3.56 -15.65
CA ARG A 119 -23.66 2.71 -16.68
C ARG A 119 -22.80 2.34 -17.91
N PHE A 120 -23.27 1.27 -18.53
CA PHE A 120 -22.84 0.51 -19.70
C PHE A 120 -24.12 -0.04 -20.37
N THR A 121 -24.03 -0.74 -21.50
CA THR A 121 -25.15 -1.50 -22.09
C THR A 121 -24.80 -2.99 -22.24
N GLU A 122 -25.77 -3.84 -22.62
CA GLU A 122 -25.51 -5.26 -22.90
C GLU A 122 -24.64 -5.51 -24.14
N LYS A 123 -24.41 -4.50 -24.99
CA LYS A 123 -23.67 -4.65 -26.25
C LYS A 123 -22.50 -3.69 -26.44
N GLU A 124 -22.45 -2.59 -25.69
CA GLU A 124 -21.39 -1.57 -25.79
C GLU A 124 -21.04 -0.96 -24.42
N VAL A 125 -19.74 -0.68 -24.25
CA VAL A 125 -19.13 0.15 -23.20
C VAL A 125 -18.37 1.28 -23.88
N THR A 126 -18.52 2.51 -23.39
CA THR A 126 -17.79 3.68 -23.90
C THR A 126 -16.59 3.98 -23.01
N CYS A 127 -15.38 3.70 -23.50
CA CYS A 127 -14.14 4.15 -22.89
C CYS A 127 -13.71 5.50 -23.50
N LEU A 128 -13.28 6.45 -22.66
CA LEU A 128 -13.14 7.87 -23.02
C LEU A 128 -11.70 8.31 -23.37
N SER A 129 -10.73 7.38 -23.48
CA SER A 129 -9.31 7.68 -23.74
C SER A 129 -8.60 6.58 -24.56
N PRO A 130 -7.56 6.92 -25.36
CA PRO A 130 -6.89 5.98 -26.28
C PRO A 130 -5.71 5.19 -25.67
N MET A 131 -5.29 4.11 -26.34
CA MET A 131 -4.07 3.32 -26.09
C MET A 131 -3.29 3.07 -27.39
N ARG A 132 -1.99 2.71 -27.29
CA ARG A 132 -1.10 2.35 -28.42
C ARG A 132 -0.32 1.04 -28.13
N PRO A 133 0.11 0.28 -29.16
CA PRO A 133 0.87 -0.96 -29.00
C PRO A 133 2.40 -0.77 -29.05
N GLY A 134 3.16 -1.76 -28.54
CA GLY A 134 4.62 -1.88 -28.76
C GLY A 134 5.22 -3.15 -28.13
N ASN A 135 5.92 -3.97 -28.93
CA ASN A 135 6.59 -5.22 -28.53
C ASN A 135 7.95 -5.37 -29.26
N ILE A 136 9.06 -4.90 -28.67
CA ILE A 136 10.47 -5.30 -28.97
C ILE A 136 11.31 -5.08 -27.70
N VAL A 137 12.31 -5.92 -27.43
CA VAL A 137 13.38 -5.67 -26.44
C VAL A 137 14.74 -6.03 -27.06
N GLU A 138 15.77 -5.18 -26.86
CA GLU A 138 17.15 -5.34 -27.36
C GLU A 138 18.18 -5.55 -26.22
N GLU A 139 19.48 -5.61 -26.56
CA GLU A 139 20.60 -5.76 -25.62
C GLU A 139 20.72 -4.62 -24.59
N GLY A 140 21.21 -4.94 -23.38
CA GLY A 140 21.46 -3.93 -22.33
C GLY A 140 21.21 -4.35 -20.87
N LYS A 141 21.15 -5.65 -20.56
CA LYS A 141 20.78 -6.13 -19.20
C LYS A 141 21.81 -5.76 -18.13
N VAL A 142 21.34 -5.16 -17.03
CA VAL A 142 22.17 -4.84 -15.85
C VAL A 142 22.60 -6.12 -15.13
N VAL A 143 23.90 -6.25 -14.84
CA VAL A 143 24.48 -7.38 -14.10
C VAL A 143 24.85 -6.95 -12.68
N LEU A 144 24.31 -7.64 -11.68
CA LEU A 144 24.66 -7.43 -10.27
C LEU A 144 25.80 -8.37 -9.85
N GLY A 145 27.04 -7.87 -9.91
CA GLY A 145 28.21 -8.55 -9.35
C GLY A 145 28.27 -8.39 -7.84
N LEU A 146 27.67 -9.33 -7.08
CA LEU A 146 27.72 -9.32 -5.62
C LEU A 146 29.03 -9.93 -5.08
N SER A 147 29.34 -9.64 -3.81
CA SER A 147 30.54 -10.19 -3.15
C SER A 147 30.47 -11.70 -2.99
N GLY A 148 31.59 -12.41 -3.18
CA GLY A 148 31.71 -13.82 -2.77
C GLY A 148 31.76 -14.04 -1.24
N ASN A 149 31.72 -12.95 -0.46
CA ASN A 149 31.78 -13.00 1.00
C ASN A 149 30.38 -12.90 1.61
N LEU A 150 29.99 -13.87 2.44
CA LEU A 150 28.60 -14.14 2.82
C LEU A 150 27.90 -13.03 3.64
N GLY A 151 28.60 -12.26 4.48
CA GLY A 151 27.99 -11.10 5.15
C GLY A 151 27.84 -9.89 4.21
N ALA A 152 28.83 -9.69 3.32
CA ALA A 152 28.79 -8.62 2.33
C ALA A 152 27.80 -8.89 1.19
N VAL A 153 27.63 -10.16 0.77
CA VAL A 153 26.61 -10.56 -0.21
C VAL A 153 25.20 -10.33 0.34
N ALA A 154 24.97 -10.61 1.63
CA ALA A 154 23.68 -10.38 2.26
C ALA A 154 23.32 -8.89 2.32
N VAL A 155 24.24 -8.03 2.78
CA VAL A 155 24.03 -6.58 2.80
C VAL A 155 23.88 -6.00 1.39
N GLY A 156 24.67 -6.46 0.41
CA GLY A 156 24.55 -6.03 -0.99
C GLY A 156 23.26 -6.51 -1.66
N LEU A 157 22.83 -7.74 -1.40
CA LEU A 157 21.56 -8.28 -1.87
C LEU A 157 20.39 -7.50 -1.28
N LEU A 158 20.41 -7.21 0.03
CA LEU A 158 19.37 -6.39 0.66
C LEU A 158 19.39 -4.97 0.09
N ARG A 159 20.51 -4.24 0.16
CA ARG A 159 20.55 -2.80 -0.16
C ARG A 159 20.53 -2.45 -1.65
N ILE A 160 20.90 -3.36 -2.54
CA ILE A 160 20.97 -3.12 -4.00
C ILE A 160 20.12 -4.14 -4.75
N GLY A 161 20.31 -5.43 -4.48
CA GLY A 161 19.64 -6.51 -5.22
C GLY A 161 18.12 -6.53 -5.08
N LEU A 162 17.61 -6.41 -3.85
CA LEU A 162 16.17 -6.45 -3.57
C LEU A 162 15.46 -5.19 -4.10
N PRO A 163 15.95 -3.95 -3.91
CA PRO A 163 15.44 -2.76 -4.61
C PRO A 163 15.41 -2.90 -6.13
N TYR A 164 16.47 -3.45 -6.73
CA TYR A 164 16.51 -3.71 -8.17
C TYR A 164 15.45 -4.74 -8.60
N LEU A 165 15.30 -5.85 -7.87
CA LEU A 165 14.26 -6.85 -8.14
C LEU A 165 12.84 -6.27 -7.97
N LYS A 166 12.59 -5.50 -6.90
CA LYS A 166 11.34 -4.77 -6.71
C LYS A 166 11.04 -3.85 -7.90
N LYS A 167 12.06 -3.15 -8.41
CA LYS A 167 11.94 -2.26 -9.58
C LYS A 167 11.69 -3.03 -10.88
N LEU A 168 12.34 -4.18 -11.09
CA LEU A 168 12.04 -5.10 -12.20
C LEU A 168 10.60 -5.64 -12.16
N CYS A 169 9.99 -5.72 -10.97
CA CYS A 169 8.57 -6.05 -10.83
C CYS A 169 7.64 -4.83 -10.97
N GLY A 170 8.14 -3.63 -11.31
CA GLY A 170 7.33 -2.42 -11.43
C GLY A 170 6.84 -1.83 -10.09
N ARG A 171 7.42 -2.23 -8.95
CA ARG A 171 7.08 -1.64 -7.65
C ARG A 171 7.57 -0.20 -7.56
N THR A 172 6.85 0.63 -6.81
CA THR A 172 7.27 1.99 -6.44
C THR A 172 7.97 2.04 -5.08
N ASP A 173 7.68 1.10 -4.18
CA ASP A 173 8.30 0.97 -2.85
C ASP A 173 9.65 0.22 -2.91
N ILE A 174 10.52 0.63 -3.84
CA ILE A 174 11.77 -0.09 -4.14
C ILE A 174 12.81 0.02 -3.01
N GLY A 175 12.80 1.12 -2.26
CA GLY A 175 13.69 1.33 -1.13
C GLY A 175 13.35 0.49 0.11
N PHE A 176 13.99 0.87 1.21
CA PHE A 176 13.59 0.51 2.57
C PHE A 176 13.18 1.78 3.28
N ASP A 177 12.13 1.71 4.09
CA ASP A 177 11.69 2.82 4.92
C ASP A 177 12.79 3.17 5.92
N GLY A 178 13.37 4.37 5.74
CA GLY A 178 14.41 4.89 6.60
C GLY A 178 13.79 5.58 7.81
N ALA A 179 14.21 5.19 9.02
CA ALA A 179 13.84 5.83 10.26
C ALA A 179 15.05 6.53 10.91
N GLU A 180 14.78 7.55 11.73
CA GLU A 180 15.77 8.02 12.70
C GLU A 180 15.70 7.16 13.96
N SER A 181 16.87 6.77 14.47
CA SER A 181 17.05 6.02 15.72
C SER A 181 18.16 6.69 16.54
N VAL A 182 18.28 6.36 17.83
CA VAL A 182 19.41 6.79 18.66
C VAL A 182 20.32 5.61 19.02
N LEU A 183 21.62 5.86 19.18
CA LEU A 183 22.59 4.82 19.57
C LEU A 183 22.49 4.46 21.06
N GLU A 184 22.43 3.16 21.41
CA GLU A 184 22.53 2.71 22.82
C GLU A 184 23.98 2.81 23.34
N GLU A 185 24.98 2.58 22.48
CA GLU A 185 26.41 2.57 22.80
C GLU A 185 27.25 3.35 21.75
N PRO A 186 28.43 3.90 22.12
CA PRO A 186 29.24 4.72 21.22
C PRO A 186 29.99 3.89 20.16
N LEU A 187 29.91 4.32 18.90
CA LEU A 187 30.53 3.70 17.73
C LEU A 187 31.97 4.18 17.54
N LYS A 188 32.93 3.39 18.03
CA LYS A 188 34.36 3.75 18.13
C LYS A 188 35.15 3.79 16.80
N LYS A 189 34.54 3.52 15.65
CA LYS A 189 35.24 3.38 14.35
C LYS A 189 34.83 4.42 13.32
N ALA A 190 35.65 5.47 13.23
CA ALA A 190 35.71 6.39 12.10
C ALA A 190 35.95 5.67 10.76
N GLY A 191 35.47 6.25 9.66
CA GLY A 191 35.62 5.69 8.31
C GLY A 191 35.57 6.75 7.22
N LYS A 192 36.39 6.58 6.17
CA LYS A 192 36.40 7.50 5.01
C LYS A 192 35.23 7.28 4.04
N SER A 193 34.68 6.08 3.99
CA SER A 193 33.52 5.69 3.19
C SER A 193 32.30 5.44 4.09
N ALA A 194 31.09 5.49 3.51
CA ALA A 194 29.88 5.12 4.22
C ALA A 194 29.97 3.66 4.73
N ARG A 195 29.39 3.39 5.91
CA ARG A 195 29.35 2.04 6.48
C ARG A 195 27.93 1.65 6.84
N ILE A 196 27.54 0.44 6.49
CA ILE A 196 26.31 -0.18 6.96
C ILE A 196 26.66 -1.15 8.10
N LEU A 197 26.05 -0.94 9.26
CA LEU A 197 26.16 -1.82 10.43
C LEU A 197 24.88 -2.66 10.57
N ARG A 198 25.04 -3.90 11.06
CA ARG A 198 23.90 -4.74 11.49
C ARG A 198 23.57 -4.43 12.94
N GLY A 199 22.29 -4.23 13.25
CA GLY A 199 21.85 -3.90 14.60
C GLY A 199 20.48 -4.49 14.94
N ARG A 200 20.22 -4.52 16.25
CA ARG A 200 18.92 -4.92 16.81
C ARG A 200 18.08 -3.67 17.07
N ALA A 201 16.77 -3.77 16.84
CA ALA A 201 15.82 -2.76 17.27
C ALA A 201 15.51 -2.92 18.77
N LYS A 202 15.57 -1.83 19.53
CA LYS A 202 14.97 -1.74 20.87
C LYS A 202 14.07 -0.53 20.93
N ILE A 203 13.08 -0.56 21.83
CA ILE A 203 12.27 0.60 22.21
C ILE A 203 12.62 0.97 23.65
N ARG A 204 13.00 2.23 23.88
CA ARG A 204 13.27 2.81 25.21
C ARG A 204 12.52 4.14 25.31
N ASP A 205 11.71 4.32 26.34
CA ASP A 205 10.98 5.57 26.60
C ASP A 205 10.22 6.12 25.37
N GLY A 206 9.62 5.22 24.59
CA GLY A 206 8.89 5.53 23.36
C GLY A 206 9.75 5.84 22.13
N ARG A 207 11.07 5.71 22.21
CA ARG A 207 12.04 5.97 21.12
C ARG A 207 12.62 4.67 20.57
N LEU A 208 12.83 4.66 19.25
CA LEU A 208 13.61 3.62 18.59
C LEU A 208 15.10 3.80 18.95
N VAL A 209 15.74 2.71 19.36
CA VAL A 209 17.14 2.64 19.74
C VAL A 209 17.84 1.58 18.90
N PHE A 210 18.97 1.96 18.30
CA PHE A 210 19.84 1.07 17.54
C PHE A 210 20.92 0.50 18.46
N VAL A 211 21.08 -0.82 18.41
CA VAL A 211 22.10 -1.55 19.16
C VAL A 211 22.97 -2.29 18.16
N GLU A 212 24.26 -1.96 18.08
CA GLU A 212 25.20 -2.67 17.21
C GLU A 212 25.26 -4.16 17.62
N ILE A 213 25.17 -5.07 16.65
CA ILE A 213 25.40 -6.49 16.91
C ILE A 213 26.90 -6.77 16.83
N ASP A 214 27.39 -7.59 17.77
CA ASP A 214 28.78 -8.03 17.77
C ASP A 214 29.22 -8.68 16.46
N ASN A 215 30.54 -8.69 16.21
CA ASN A 215 31.16 -9.36 15.07
C ASN A 215 30.66 -8.83 13.70
N GLN A 216 30.83 -7.53 13.45
CA GLN A 216 30.60 -6.90 12.13
C GLN A 216 31.57 -7.35 11.01
N ARG A 217 32.18 -8.54 11.08
CA ARG A 217 33.06 -9.05 10.02
C ARG A 217 32.27 -9.31 8.75
N ASN A 218 32.81 -8.90 7.60
CA ASN A 218 32.21 -9.17 6.28
C ASN A 218 32.03 -10.68 6.05
N GLY A 219 32.94 -11.50 6.61
CA GLY A 219 32.95 -12.97 6.63
C GLY A 219 31.73 -13.67 7.24
N SER A 220 30.97 -12.97 8.10
CA SER A 220 30.08 -13.64 9.05
C SER A 220 28.61 -13.34 8.76
N VAL A 221 27.80 -14.41 8.68
CA VAL A 221 26.35 -14.35 8.49
C VAL A 221 25.59 -14.44 9.81
N SER A 222 26.16 -15.06 10.86
CA SER A 222 25.44 -15.23 12.13
C SER A 222 24.86 -13.95 12.74
N PRO A 223 25.48 -12.74 12.61
CA PRO A 223 24.85 -11.50 13.05
C PRO A 223 23.54 -11.14 12.34
N MET A 224 23.25 -11.73 11.17
CA MET A 224 21.99 -11.49 10.44
C MET A 224 20.78 -12.18 11.10
N LEU A 225 20.98 -13.21 11.94
CA LEU A 225 19.90 -13.91 12.63
C LEU A 225 19.21 -13.04 13.71
N ASP A 226 19.96 -12.08 14.24
CA ASP A 226 19.55 -11.16 15.31
C ASP A 226 19.37 -9.71 14.81
N CYS A 227 19.42 -9.50 13.49
CA CYS A 227 19.44 -8.18 12.86
C CYS A 227 18.03 -7.75 12.44
N ASP A 228 17.51 -6.71 13.08
CA ASP A 228 16.26 -6.04 12.67
C ASP A 228 16.52 -4.76 11.87
N LEU A 229 17.73 -4.17 12.03
CA LEU A 229 18.08 -2.85 11.52
C LEU A 229 19.44 -2.84 10.82
N LEU A 230 19.51 -2.17 9.67
CA LEU A 230 20.75 -1.74 9.05
C LEU A 230 20.99 -0.26 9.38
N GLY A 231 22.00 0.04 10.21
CA GLY A 231 22.39 1.39 10.59
C GLY A 231 23.41 2.00 9.64
N GLU A 232 23.22 3.25 9.24
CA GLU A 232 24.07 3.98 8.29
C GLU A 232 25.00 4.96 9.02
N ILE A 233 26.31 4.72 8.94
CA ILE A 233 27.33 5.71 9.32
C ILE A 233 27.73 6.51 8.06
N PRO A 234 27.59 7.84 8.06
CA PRO A 234 28.00 8.67 6.94
C PRO A 234 29.53 8.71 6.77
N PRO A 235 30.04 8.89 5.53
CA PRO A 235 31.47 9.00 5.27
C PRO A 235 32.07 10.20 6.01
N GLY A 236 33.26 10.03 6.58
CA GLY A 236 33.98 11.09 7.30
C GLY A 236 33.59 11.26 8.77
N SER A 237 32.63 10.48 9.29
CA SER A 237 32.36 10.41 10.73
C SER A 237 33.62 10.02 11.51
N SER A 238 33.88 10.71 12.63
CA SER A 238 34.94 10.42 13.60
C SER A 238 34.60 9.28 14.57
N GLY A 239 33.47 8.61 14.38
CA GLY A 239 32.73 7.90 15.42
C GLY A 239 31.46 8.66 15.80
N MET A 240 30.62 8.04 16.63
CA MET A 240 29.38 8.62 17.13
C MET A 240 29.18 8.22 18.59
N GLU A 241 28.74 9.13 19.44
CA GLU A 241 28.50 8.90 20.87
C GLU A 241 27.12 8.27 21.14
N ALA A 242 26.96 7.69 22.32
CA ALA A 242 25.66 7.17 22.75
C ALA A 242 24.61 8.31 22.81
N GLY A 243 23.39 8.02 22.35
CA GLY A 243 22.32 9.01 22.22
C GLY A 243 22.36 9.87 20.94
N GLU A 244 23.43 9.81 20.13
CA GLU A 244 23.43 10.44 18.81
C GLU A 244 22.43 9.79 17.86
N LYS A 245 21.91 10.59 16.92
CA LYS A 245 20.96 10.16 15.90
C LYS A 245 21.68 9.40 14.79
N ILE A 246 21.22 8.19 14.50
CA ILE A 246 21.65 7.36 13.38
C ILE A 246 20.46 7.05 12.47
N LYS A 247 20.68 7.08 11.15
CA LYS A 247 19.68 6.64 10.18
C LYS A 247 19.69 5.12 10.10
N VAL A 248 18.52 4.49 10.20
CA VAL A 248 18.36 3.04 10.18
C VAL A 248 17.34 2.61 9.13
N TYR A 249 17.48 1.39 8.63
CA TYR A 249 16.53 0.75 7.72
C TYR A 249 16.11 -0.60 8.32
N PHE A 250 14.81 -0.85 8.40
CA PHE A 250 14.28 -2.18 8.75
C PHE A 250 14.58 -3.18 7.62
N ILE A 251 14.67 -4.47 7.94
CA ILE A 251 14.90 -5.57 6.98
C ILE A 251 13.91 -6.72 7.14
#